data_AF-A0A0B5B043-F1
#
_entry.id   AF-A0A0B5B043-F1
#
_cell.length_a   1.000
_cell.length_b   1.000
_cell.length_c   1.000
_cell.angle_alpha   90.00
_cell.angle_beta   90.00
_cell.angle_gamma   90.00
#
_symmetry.space_group_name_H-M   'P 1'
#
loop_
_entity.id
_entity.type
_entity.pdbx_description
1 polymer ?
#
loop_
_entity_poly.entity_id
_entity_poly.type
_entity_poly.pdbx_seq_one_letter_code
_entity_poly.pdbx_strand_id
1 'polypeptide(L)'
;MPTIKQKQVTIVSVEYDLNVVQIGERVLIQHDKQNQHDKHALKVVREINKTDIGFVAASPHTIKNGCVSNSDILRNIPSDTIPLIGKVVRKAEVNYRNGDIVTVLIVEVNVVEPDVKAG
;
A
#
# COMPACT_ATOMS: atom_id res chain seq x y z
N MET A 1 23.03 1.06 11.59
CA MET A 1 22.65 2.00 10.53
C MET A 1 21.28 1.56 10.06
N PRO A 2 20.30 2.47 9.92
CA PRO A 2 18.96 2.08 9.48
C PRO A 2 19.04 1.31 8.16
N THR A 3 18.41 0.14 8.11
CA THR A 3 18.45 -0.72 6.92
C THR A 3 17.24 -0.39 6.05
N ILE A 4 17.49 -0.03 4.79
CA ILE A 4 16.43 0.15 3.80
C ILE A 4 16.07 -1.24 3.27
N LYS A 5 14.82 -1.66 3.48
CA LYS A 5 14.25 -2.88 2.91
C LYS A 5 13.17 -2.54 1.92
N GLN A 6 13.20 -3.20 0.78
CA GLN A 6 12.10 -3.13 -0.18
C GLN A 6 10.98 -4.06 0.28
N LYS A 7 9.75 -3.55 0.32
CA LYS A 7 8.54 -4.33 0.59
C LYS A 7 7.54 -4.11 -0.53
N GLN A 8 6.64 -5.07 -0.70
CA GLN A 8 5.52 -4.96 -1.63
C GLN A 8 4.23 -4.80 -0.87
N VAL A 9 3.30 -4.03 -1.43
CA VAL A 9 1.97 -3.81 -0.87
C VAL A 9 0.94 -3.99 -1.96
N THR A 10 -0.24 -4.50 -1.60
CA THR A 10 -1.38 -4.57 -2.52
C THR A 10 -2.24 -3.33 -2.35
N ILE A 11 -2.57 -2.64 -3.43
CA ILE A 11 -3.48 -1.49 -3.44
C ILE A 11 -4.82 -1.94 -3.98
N VAL A 12 -5.86 -1.68 -3.20
CA VAL A 12 -7.25 -1.98 -3.52
C VAL A 12 -8.03 -0.68 -3.66
N SER A 13 -9.04 -0.69 -4.53
CA SER A 13 -9.98 0.41 -4.67
C SER A 13 -11.37 -0.13 -4.98
N VAL A 14 -12.38 0.55 -4.46
CA VAL A 14 -13.79 0.29 -4.78
C VAL A 14 -14.38 1.39 -5.67
N GLU A 15 -13.75 2.57 -5.68
CA GLU A 15 -14.24 3.76 -6.40
C GLU A 15 -13.41 4.09 -7.64
N TYR A 16 -12.13 3.73 -7.63
CA TYR A 16 -11.19 4.10 -8.69
C TYR A 16 -10.85 2.90 -9.58
N ASP A 17 -10.96 3.07 -10.89
CA ASP A 17 -10.51 2.05 -11.85
C ASP A 17 -8.98 1.96 -11.87
N LEU A 18 -8.43 0.92 -11.26
CA LEU A 18 -6.98 0.71 -11.18
C LEU A 18 -6.34 0.32 -12.53
N ASN A 19 -7.13 0.06 -13.58
CA ASN A 19 -6.60 -0.21 -14.90
C ASN A 19 -5.95 1.02 -15.55
N VAL A 20 -6.36 2.24 -15.18
CA VAL A 20 -5.77 3.46 -15.76
C VAL A 20 -4.38 3.79 -15.21
N VAL A 21 -4.03 3.24 -14.04
CA VAL A 21 -2.71 3.45 -13.41
C VAL A 21 -1.65 2.65 -14.16
N GLN A 22 -0.52 3.27 -14.50
CA GLN A 22 0.50 2.62 -15.33
C GLN A 22 1.52 1.84 -14.47
N ILE A 23 2.06 0.75 -15.03
CA ILE A 23 3.25 0.11 -14.43
C ILE A 23 4.41 1.09 -14.54
N GLY A 24 5.19 1.21 -13.47
CA GLY A 24 6.26 2.18 -13.32
C GLY A 24 5.82 3.53 -12.75
N GLU A 25 4.51 3.77 -12.62
CA GLU A 25 3.99 4.99 -12.05
C GLU A 25 4.35 5.13 -10.57
N ARG A 26 4.66 6.36 -10.15
CA ARG A 26 4.97 6.68 -8.75
C ARG A 26 3.71 7.08 -8.00
N VAL A 27 3.59 6.57 -6.78
CA VAL A 27 2.48 6.82 -5.87
C VAL A 27 2.99 7.27 -4.51
N LEU A 28 2.14 7.96 -3.75
CA LEU A 28 2.38 8.31 -2.36
C LEU A 28 1.42 7.54 -1.47
N ILE A 29 1.94 6.93 -0.41
CA ILE A 29 1.17 6.23 0.62
C ILE A 29 1.17 7.08 1.89
N GLN A 30 -0.01 7.40 2.41
CA GLN A 30 -0.22 8.34 3.50
C GLN A 30 -1.16 7.75 4.55
N HIS A 31 -0.96 8.09 5.82
CA HIS A 31 -1.89 7.67 6.88
C HIS A 31 -3.17 8.49 6.81
N ASP A 32 -4.30 7.82 6.59
CA ASP A 32 -5.63 8.41 6.63
C ASP A 32 -6.23 8.28 8.04
N LYS A 33 -5.91 9.26 8.89
CA LYS A 33 -6.39 9.32 10.28
C LYS A 33 -7.88 9.62 10.39
N GLN A 34 -8.52 10.05 9.31
CA GLN A 34 -9.94 10.42 9.27
C GLN A 34 -10.82 9.27 8.78
N ASN A 35 -10.22 8.15 8.35
CA ASN A 35 -10.95 6.99 7.89
C ASN A 35 -11.86 6.43 8.99
N GLN A 36 -13.15 6.32 8.69
CA GLN A 36 -14.16 5.86 9.66
C GLN A 36 -14.19 4.34 9.82
N HIS A 37 -13.59 3.59 8.89
CA HIS A 37 -13.67 2.12 8.85
C HIS A 37 -12.39 1.44 9.37
N ASP A 38 -11.23 2.04 9.13
CA ASP A 38 -9.94 1.51 9.57
C ASP A 38 -9.01 2.62 10.08
N LYS A 39 -8.73 2.62 11.39
CA LYS A 39 -7.77 3.55 12.02
C LYS A 39 -6.34 3.42 11.50
N HIS A 40 -6.02 2.30 10.84
CA HIS A 40 -4.74 2.02 10.20
C HIS A 40 -4.79 2.24 8.69
N ALA A 41 -5.85 2.87 8.16
CA ALA A 41 -5.99 3.10 6.73
C ALA A 41 -4.79 3.85 6.17
N LEU A 42 -4.18 3.28 5.14
CA LEU A 42 -3.13 3.93 4.38
C LEU A 42 -3.67 4.27 3.00
N LYS A 43 -3.97 5.55 2.78
CA LYS A 43 -4.46 6.07 1.51
C LYS A 43 -3.32 6.15 0.50
N VAL A 44 -3.63 5.84 -0.75
CA VAL A 44 -2.69 5.88 -1.86
C VAL A 44 -3.14 6.90 -2.89
N VAL A 45 -2.24 7.81 -3.23
CA VAL A 45 -2.48 8.87 -4.21
C VAL A 45 -1.43 8.85 -5.31
N ARG A 46 -1.77 9.24 -6.53
CA ARG A 46 -0.78 9.39 -7.61
C ARG A 46 0.18 10.51 -7.26
N GLU A 47 1.48 10.32 -7.48
CA GLU A 47 2.45 11.37 -7.13
C GLU A 47 2.28 12.63 -8.00
N ILE A 48 1.95 12.43 -9.29
CA ILE A 48 1.91 13.49 -10.31
C ILE A 48 0.80 14.52 -10.09
N ASN A 49 -0.40 14.09 -9.69
CA ASN A 49 -1.58 14.95 -9.60
C ASN A 49 -2.33 14.81 -8.28
N LYS A 50 -1.80 14.02 -7.34
CA LYS A 50 -2.39 13.76 -6.01
C LYS A 50 -3.80 13.17 -6.06
N THR A 51 -4.21 12.58 -7.18
CA THR A 51 -5.50 11.88 -7.26
C THR A 51 -5.49 10.65 -6.36
N ASP A 52 -6.52 10.51 -5.53
CA ASP A 52 -6.76 9.33 -4.71
C ASP A 52 -7.06 8.13 -5.62
N ILE A 53 -6.33 7.03 -5.44
CA ILE A 53 -6.51 5.81 -6.25
C ILE A 53 -6.92 4.59 -5.43
N GLY A 54 -6.81 4.65 -4.10
CA GLY A 54 -7.27 3.57 -3.24
C GLY A 54 -6.53 3.51 -1.91
N PHE A 55 -6.46 2.31 -1.34
CA PHE A 55 -5.87 2.05 -0.04
C PHE A 55 -4.95 0.84 -0.08
N VAL A 56 -3.96 0.80 0.82
CA VAL A 56 -3.20 -0.43 1.09
C VAL A 56 -4.13 -1.48 1.69
N ALA A 57 -4.09 -2.68 1.14
CA ALA A 57 -4.91 -3.81 1.59
C ALA A 57 -4.63 -4.16 3.07
N ALA A 58 -5.70 -4.26 3.84
CA ALA A 58 -5.68 -4.70 5.24
C ALA A 58 -6.10 -6.17 5.40
N SER A 59 -6.91 -6.69 4.48
CA SER A 59 -7.51 -8.02 4.57
C SER A 59 -6.61 -9.09 3.95
N PRO A 60 -6.37 -10.23 4.63
CA PRO A 60 -5.59 -11.35 4.07
C PRO A 60 -6.11 -11.87 2.72
N HIS A 61 -7.41 -11.70 2.43
CA HIS A 61 -8.00 -12.15 1.17
C HIS A 61 -7.65 -11.24 -0.02
N THR A 62 -7.30 -9.98 0.24
CA THR A 62 -6.96 -9.01 -0.80
C THR A 62 -5.47 -8.74 -0.88
N ILE A 63 -4.69 -9.15 0.13
CA ILE A 63 -3.23 -9.09 0.11
C ILE A 63 -2.69 -10.21 -0.80
N LYS A 64 -1.93 -9.84 -1.83
CA LYS A 64 -1.25 -10.81 -2.70
C LYS A 64 0.00 -11.40 -2.05
N ASN A 65 0.35 -12.62 -2.47
CA ASN A 65 1.54 -13.34 -1.97
C ASN A 65 2.79 -12.45 -2.05
N GLY A 66 3.53 -12.36 -0.94
CA GLY A 66 4.73 -11.53 -0.80
C GLY A 66 4.47 -10.07 -0.43
N CYS A 67 3.21 -9.61 -0.42
CA CYS A 67 2.85 -8.28 0.05
C CYS A 67 2.64 -8.26 1.57
N VAL A 68 2.95 -7.10 2.17
CA VAL A 68 2.67 -6.81 3.58
C VAL A 68 1.36 -6.02 3.72
N SER A 69 0.71 -6.13 4.89
CA SER A 69 -0.52 -5.38 5.20
C SER A 69 -0.23 -3.92 5.58
N ASN A 70 -1.26 -3.07 5.58
CA ASN A 70 -1.16 -1.71 6.13
C ASN A 70 -0.68 -1.69 7.60
N SER A 71 -1.16 -2.61 8.42
CA SER A 71 -0.73 -2.74 9.81
C SER A 71 0.73 -3.15 9.95
N ASP A 72 1.27 -3.95 9.03
CA ASP A 72 2.70 -4.29 9.02
C ASP A 72 3.57 -3.09 8.65
N ILE A 73 3.10 -2.26 7.71
CA ILE A 73 3.77 -0.99 7.40
C ILE A 73 3.78 -0.13 8.67
N LEU A 74 2.63 0.13 9.29
CA LEU A 74 2.57 0.99 10.48
C LEU A 74 3.34 0.44 11.69
N ARG A 75 3.49 -0.88 11.83
CA ARG A 75 4.26 -1.49 12.93
C ARG A 75 5.77 -1.39 12.74
N ASN A 76 6.24 -1.49 11.51
CA ASN A 76 7.68 -1.56 11.21
C ASN A 76 8.27 -0.22 10.78
N ILE A 77 7.43 0.79 10.59
CA ILE A 77 7.81 2.09 10.03
C ILE A 77 7.44 3.19 11.02
N PRO A 78 8.41 4.00 11.48
CA PRO A 78 8.09 5.11 12.36
C PRO A 78 7.22 6.13 11.62
N SER A 79 6.21 6.65 12.32
CA SER A 79 5.11 7.41 11.71
C SER A 79 5.55 8.73 11.07
N ASP A 80 6.73 9.23 11.42
CA ASP A 80 7.39 10.41 10.85
C ASP A 80 7.99 10.16 9.45
N THR A 81 8.12 8.90 9.02
CA THR A 81 8.59 8.55 7.67
C THR A 81 7.45 8.40 6.65
N ILE A 82 6.20 8.57 7.08
CA ILE A 82 5.04 8.70 6.19
C ILE A 82 4.92 10.19 5.80
N PRO A 83 4.78 10.54 4.51
CA PRO A 83 4.37 9.68 3.40
C PRO A 83 5.50 8.84 2.76
N LEU A 84 5.16 7.61 2.35
CA LEU A 84 6.07 6.73 1.62
C LEU A 84 5.91 6.91 0.10
N ILE A 85 7.03 6.92 -0.61
CA ILE A 85 7.04 6.88 -2.08
C ILE A 85 7.04 5.43 -2.52
N GLY A 86 6.09 5.06 -3.38
CA GLY A 86 5.97 3.75 -3.99
C GLY A 86 6.07 3.80 -5.51
N LYS A 87 6.40 2.65 -6.10
CA LYS A 87 6.38 2.42 -7.55
C LYS A 87 5.46 1.26 -7.89
N VAL A 88 4.52 1.44 -8.80
CA VAL A 88 3.66 0.36 -9.31
C VAL A 88 4.54 -0.59 -10.11
N VAL A 89 4.61 -1.86 -9.72
CA VAL A 89 5.45 -2.87 -10.40
C VAL A 89 4.66 -3.93 -11.13
N ARG A 90 3.40 -4.16 -10.73
CA ARG A 90 2.55 -5.17 -11.34
C ARG A 90 1.07 -4.84 -11.10
N LYS A 91 0.21 -5.36 -11.98
CA LYS A 91 -1.24 -5.47 -11.76
C LYS A 91 -1.60 -6.94 -11.53
N ALA A 92 -2.56 -7.20 -10.66
CA ALA A 92 -3.08 -8.53 -10.44
C ALA A 92 -4.60 -8.47 -10.28
N GLU A 93 -5.27 -9.61 -10.29
CA GLU A 93 -6.70 -9.71 -10.02
C GLU A 93 -6.94 -10.39 -8.69
N VAL A 94 -7.91 -9.92 -7.91
CA VAL A 94 -8.39 -10.59 -6.70
C VAL A 94 -9.88 -10.88 -6.86
N ASN A 95 -10.30 -12.05 -6.34
CA ASN A 95 -11.70 -12.40 -6.24
C ASN A 95 -12.21 -11.92 -4.88
N TYR A 96 -13.15 -10.99 -4.89
CA TYR A 96 -13.85 -10.59 -3.68
C TYR A 96 -14.86 -11.67 -3.27
N ARG A 97 -15.32 -11.58 -2.02
CA ARG A 97 -16.23 -12.59 -1.44
C ARG A 97 -17.56 -12.71 -2.17
N ASN A 98 -17.97 -11.65 -2.86
CA ASN A 98 -19.18 -11.61 -3.68
C ASN A 98 -19.00 -12.22 -5.09
N GLY A 99 -17.80 -12.69 -5.43
CA GLY A 99 -17.49 -13.27 -6.74
C GLY A 99 -16.92 -12.28 -7.75
N ASP A 100 -16.88 -10.99 -7.42
CA ASP A 100 -16.32 -9.98 -8.32
C ASP A 100 -14.81 -10.14 -8.46
N ILE A 101 -14.34 -10.05 -9.69
CA ILE A 101 -12.92 -10.04 -10.01
C ILE A 101 -12.51 -8.58 -10.19
N VAL A 102 -11.64 -8.09 -9.32
CA VAL A 102 -11.17 -6.69 -9.39
C VAL A 102 -9.67 -6.62 -9.59
N THR A 103 -9.25 -5.64 -10.39
CA THR A 103 -7.84 -5.30 -10.56
C THR A 103 -7.30 -4.68 -9.26
N VAL A 104 -6.12 -5.12 -8.85
CA VAL A 104 -5.32 -4.54 -7.77
C VAL A 104 -3.95 -4.17 -8.29
N LEU A 105 -3.31 -3.21 -7.63
CA LEU A 105 -1.92 -2.85 -7.92
C LEU A 105 -0.98 -3.52 -6.92
N ILE A 106 0.18 -3.94 -7.39
CA ILE A 106 1.31 -4.29 -6.54
C ILE A 106 2.30 -3.13 -6.62
N VAL A 107 2.58 -2.55 -5.47
CA VAL A 107 3.45 -1.39 -5.34
C VAL A 107 4.66 -1.77 -4.49
N GLU A 108 5.85 -1.45 -4.98
CA GLU A 108 7.08 -1.54 -4.20
C GLU A 108 7.30 -0.25 -3.43
N VAL A 109 7.63 -0.39 -2.15
CA VAL A 109 7.95 0.71 -1.25
C VAL A 109 9.28 0.43 -0.56
N ASN A 110 10.07 1.49 -0.40
CA ASN A 110 11.28 1.43 0.40
C ASN A 110 10.93 1.75 1.85
N VAL A 111 11.25 0.82 2.72
CA VAL A 111 10.92 0.88 4.14
C VAL A 111 12.22 1.01 4.93
N VAL A 112 12.29 2.02 5.80
CA VAL A 112 13.40 2.18 6.74
C VAL A 112 13.02 1.46 8.03
N GLU A 113 13.56 0.25 8.23
CA GLU A 113 13.34 -0.48 9.48
C GLU A 113 14.33 0.06 10.55
N PRO A 114 13.87 0.41 11.77
CA PRO A 114 14.77 0.76 12.85
C PRO A 114 15.63 -0.45 13.23
N ASP A 115 16.90 -0.21 13.58
CA ASP A 115 17.77 -1.25 14.12
C ASP A 115 17.14 -1.80 15.40
N VAL A 116 16.54 -2.98 15.33
CA VAL A 116 16.12 -3.72 16.53
C VAL A 116 17.42 -4.11 17.23
N LYS A 117 17.80 -3.35 18.27
CA LYS A 117 18.79 -3.86 19.22
C LYS A 117 18.19 -5.13 19.79
N ALA A 118 18.78 -6.29 19.44
CA ALA A 118 18.47 -7.55 20.08
C ALA A 118 18.68 -7.33 21.59
N GLY A 119 17.57 -7.27 22.33
CA GLY A 119 17.53 -7.28 23.78
C GLY A 119 17.59 -8.72 24.28
#